data_AF-A0A8T3ZSM6-F1
#
_entry.id   AF-A0A8T3ZSM6-F1
#
_cell.length_a   1.000
_cell.length_b   1.000
_cell.length_c   1.000
_cell.angle_alpha   90.00
_cell.angle_beta   90.00
_cell.angle_gamma   90.00
#
_symmetry.space_group_name_H-M   'P 1'
#
loop_
_entity.id
_entity.type
_entity.pdbx_description
1 polymer ?
#
loop_
_entity_poly.entity_id
_entity_poly.type
_entity_poly.pdbx_seq_one_letter_code
_entity_poly.pdbx_strand_id
1 'polypeptide(L)'
;MRNDERFEIERAYDLLPHVIGASWACVWFRLNRIKKPTIEEFRQKVAEYFAMIEKLDEIYPDNGSFSEIKKYMKNRYKEEIERILIGKNPEIEKRHSRYVDYG
;
A
#
# COMPACT_ATOMS: atom_id res chain seq x y z
N MET A 1 19.25 7.26 -12.90
CA MET A 1 17.78 7.32 -13.16
C MET A 1 17.31 8.77 -13.39
N ARG A 2 16.41 9.04 -14.34
CA ARG A 2 15.84 10.40 -14.55
C ARG A 2 14.79 10.65 -13.46
N ASN A 3 14.51 11.92 -13.18
CA ASN A 3 13.56 12.29 -12.12
C ASN A 3 12.13 11.80 -12.43
N ASP A 4 11.77 11.72 -13.72
CA ASP A 4 10.41 11.37 -14.15
C ASP A 4 10.04 9.91 -13.80
N GLU A 5 10.97 8.95 -13.97
CA GLU A 5 10.66 7.55 -13.63
C GLU A 5 10.49 7.34 -12.12
N ARG A 6 11.28 8.05 -11.30
CA ARG A 6 11.13 8.00 -9.84
C ARG A 6 9.80 8.62 -9.41
N PHE A 7 9.44 9.76 -10.00
CA PHE A 7 8.20 10.45 -9.70
C PHE A 7 6.97 9.56 -9.96
N GLU A 8 6.92 8.84 -11.07
CA GLU A 8 5.80 7.94 -11.37
C GLU A 8 5.72 6.75 -10.39
N ILE A 9 6.87 6.24 -9.94
CA ILE A 9 6.92 5.19 -8.91
C ILE A 9 6.44 5.73 -7.56
N GLU A 10 6.90 6.91 -7.14
CA GLU A 10 6.46 7.55 -5.90
C GLU A 10 4.95 7.76 -5.91
N ARG A 11 4.43 8.36 -6.99
CA ARG A 11 3.00 8.59 -7.19
C ARG A 11 2.20 7.29 -7.12
N ALA A 12 2.68 6.21 -7.75
CA ALA A 12 2.01 4.92 -7.70
C ALA A 12 1.96 4.39 -6.26
N TYR A 13 3.10 4.37 -5.55
CA TYR A 13 3.17 3.88 -4.18
C TYR A 13 2.44 4.75 -3.16
N ASP A 14 2.21 6.04 -3.45
CA ASP A 14 1.34 6.89 -2.62
C ASP A 14 -0.16 6.53 -2.76
N LEU A 15 -0.58 6.06 -3.93
CA LEU A 15 -1.99 5.78 -4.24
C LEU A 15 -2.40 4.32 -4.00
N LEU A 16 -1.53 3.37 -4.32
CA LEU A 16 -1.85 1.94 -4.29
C LEU A 16 -2.25 1.40 -2.92
N PRO A 17 -1.69 1.84 -1.77
CA PRO A 17 -2.15 1.43 -0.44
C PRO A 17 -3.63 1.73 -0.21
N HIS A 18 -4.14 2.84 -0.74
CA HIS A 18 -5.53 3.20 -0.61
C HIS A 18 -6.43 2.35 -1.52
N VAL A 19 -6.00 2.19 -2.78
CA VAL A 19 -6.80 1.49 -3.80
C VAL A 19 -6.82 -0.02 -3.55
N ILE A 20 -5.65 -0.65 -3.46
CA ILE A 20 -5.55 -2.10 -3.28
C ILE A 20 -5.66 -2.45 -1.79
N GLY A 21 -4.87 -1.81 -0.92
CA GLY A 21 -4.87 -2.15 0.50
C GLY A 21 -6.21 -1.86 1.18
N ALA A 22 -6.56 -0.58 1.30
CA ALA A 22 -7.68 -0.13 2.11
C ALA A 22 -9.05 -0.51 1.52
N SER A 23 -9.22 -0.45 0.21
CA SER A 23 -10.52 -0.80 -0.39
C SER A 23 -10.84 -2.28 -0.21
N TRP A 24 -9.88 -3.18 -0.42
CA TRP A 24 -10.08 -4.61 -0.18
C TRP A 24 -10.20 -4.94 1.32
N ALA A 25 -9.45 -4.25 2.19
CA ALA A 25 -9.64 -4.36 3.64
C ALA A 25 -11.06 -4.00 4.06
N CYS A 26 -11.60 -2.88 3.57
CA CYS A 26 -12.98 -2.49 3.84
C CYS A 26 -13.98 -3.55 3.36
N VAL A 27 -13.82 -4.08 2.14
CA VAL A 27 -14.69 -5.15 1.62
C VAL A 27 -14.63 -6.38 2.54
N TRP A 28 -13.44 -6.80 2.96
CA TRP A 28 -13.28 -7.93 3.86
C TRP A 28 -13.99 -7.71 5.20
N PHE A 29 -13.80 -6.55 5.84
CA PHE A 29 -14.47 -6.24 7.11
C PHE A 29 -15.99 -6.22 6.94
N ARG A 30 -16.52 -5.69 5.82
CA ARG A 30 -17.96 -5.67 5.52
C ARG A 30 -18.53 -7.08 5.37
N LEU A 31 -17.87 -7.93 4.59
CA LEU A 31 -18.29 -9.32 4.39
C LEU A 31 -18.32 -10.10 5.71
N ASN A 32 -17.37 -9.81 6.60
CA ASN A 32 -17.29 -10.41 7.93
C ASN A 32 -18.15 -9.70 8.99
N ARG A 33 -18.95 -8.70 8.60
CA ARG A 33 -19.81 -7.89 9.49
C ARG A 33 -19.06 -7.19 10.62
N ILE A 34 -17.77 -6.92 10.43
CA ILE A 34 -16.92 -6.18 11.37
C ILE A 34 -17.11 -4.68 11.10
N LYS A 35 -17.81 -3.99 11.99
CA LYS A 35 -18.11 -2.55 11.84
C LYS A 35 -17.02 -1.64 12.41
N LYS A 36 -16.38 -2.06 13.49
CA LYS A 36 -15.41 -1.26 14.24
C LYS A 36 -14.09 -2.01 14.43
N PRO A 37 -13.34 -2.30 13.36
CA PRO A 37 -12.00 -2.84 13.52
C PRO A 37 -11.15 -1.81 14.28
N THR A 38 -10.20 -2.28 15.09
CA THR A 38 -9.19 -1.38 15.65
C THR A 38 -8.33 -0.79 14.54
N ILE A 39 -7.62 0.30 14.83
CA ILE A 39 -6.74 0.89 13.82
C ILE A 39 -5.59 -0.07 13.47
N GLU A 40 -5.09 -0.84 14.43
CA GLU A 40 -4.07 -1.86 14.22
C GLU A 40 -4.59 -3.00 13.33
N GLU A 41 -5.78 -3.52 13.58
CA GLU A 41 -6.41 -4.55 12.73
C GLU A 41 -6.60 -4.04 11.30
N PHE A 42 -7.01 -2.77 11.15
CA PHE A 42 -7.20 -2.15 9.85
C PHE A 42 -5.87 -2.01 9.10
N ARG A 43 -4.83 -1.47 9.74
CA ARG A 43 -3.48 -1.36 9.16
C ARG A 43 -2.92 -2.71 8.74
N GLN A 44 -3.08 -3.73 9.59
CA GLN A 44 -2.59 -5.07 9.28
C GLN A 44 -3.29 -5.65 8.05
N LYS A 45 -4.62 -5.48 7.96
CA LYS A 45 -5.40 -5.96 6.82
C LYS A 45 -5.09 -5.18 5.54
N VAL A 46 -4.87 -3.87 5.63
CA VAL A 46 -4.40 -3.04 4.52
C VAL A 46 -3.06 -3.55 4.00
N ALA A 47 -2.09 -3.79 4.89
CA ALA A 47 -0.76 -4.28 4.53
C ALA A 47 -0.82 -5.68 3.89
N GLU A 48 -1.69 -6.57 4.39
CA GLU A 48 -1.91 -7.90 3.83
C GLU A 48 -2.39 -7.83 2.37
N TYR A 49 -3.40 -7.01 2.07
CA TYR A 49 -3.85 -6.82 0.70
C TYR A 49 -2.83 -6.09 -0.18
N PHE A 50 -2.14 -5.11 0.39
CA PHE A 50 -1.11 -4.38 -0.33
C PHE A 50 0.08 -5.29 -0.70
N ALA A 51 0.37 -6.31 0.10
CA ALA A 51 1.43 -7.28 -0.18
C ALA A 51 1.21 -8.13 -1.44
N MET A 52 0.00 -8.14 -2.01
CA MET A 52 -0.27 -8.80 -3.30
C MET A 52 0.57 -8.23 -4.45
N ILE A 53 1.09 -7.00 -4.33
CA ILE A 53 1.95 -6.38 -5.34
C ILE A 53 3.43 -6.35 -4.94
N GLU A 54 3.86 -7.09 -3.91
CA GLU A 54 5.24 -7.11 -3.42
C GLU A 54 6.27 -7.35 -4.53
N LYS A 55 5.91 -8.20 -5.50
CA LYS A 55 6.78 -8.66 -6.59
C LYS A 55 6.60 -7.88 -7.90
N LEU A 56 6.08 -6.66 -7.83
CA LEU A 56 5.89 -5.81 -9.02
C LEU A 56 7.22 -5.52 -9.74
N ASP A 57 8.34 -5.48 -9.01
CA ASP A 57 9.68 -5.34 -9.58
C ASP A 57 10.13 -6.55 -10.40
N GLU A 58 9.71 -7.77 -10.04
CA GLU A 58 10.06 -9.01 -10.74
C GLU A 58 9.47 -9.05 -12.17
N ILE A 59 8.45 -8.26 -12.47
CA ILE A 59 7.84 -8.17 -13.81
C ILE A 59 8.76 -7.43 -14.80
N TYR A 60 9.66 -6.57 -14.32
CA TYR A 60 10.56 -5.80 -15.17
C TYR A 60 11.78 -6.64 -15.61
N PRO A 61 12.28 -6.47 -16.86
CA PRO A 61 13.39 -7.26 -17.39
C PRO A 61 14.66 -7.22 -16.52
N ASP A 62 15.35 -8.35 -16.41
CA ASP A 62 16.62 -8.48 -15.69
C ASP A 62 17.83 -8.05 -16.54
N ASN A 63 17.76 -6.88 -17.16
CA ASN A 63 18.92 -6.29 -17.84
C ASN A 63 19.52 -5.15 -17.00
N GLY A 64 20.79 -4.81 -17.25
CA GLY A 64 21.52 -3.83 -16.45
C GLY A 64 20.82 -2.47 -16.31
N SER A 65 20.02 -2.07 -17.31
CA SER A 65 19.30 -0.79 -17.31
C SER A 65 18.14 -0.73 -16.31
N PHE A 66 17.53 -1.87 -15.95
CA PHE A 66 16.42 -1.93 -14.99
C PHE A 66 16.84 -2.25 -13.56
N SER A 67 18.12 -2.57 -13.32
CA SER A 67 18.61 -2.94 -11.98
C SER A 67 18.39 -1.84 -10.93
N GLU A 68 18.66 -0.57 -11.29
CA GLU A 68 18.48 0.58 -10.40
C GLU A 68 17.01 0.81 -10.05
N ILE A 69 16.12 0.74 -11.05
CA ILE A 69 14.69 1.00 -10.88
C ILE A 69 13.99 -0.11 -10.11
N LYS A 70 14.34 -1.39 -10.35
CA LYS A 70 13.83 -2.53 -9.57
C LYS A 70 14.18 -2.38 -8.08
N LYS A 71 15.44 -2.01 -7.79
CA LYS A 71 15.89 -1.74 -6.42
C LYS A 71 15.09 -0.59 -5.78
N TYR A 72 14.84 0.48 -6.54
CA TYR A 72 14.06 1.62 -6.06
C TYR A 72 12.60 1.24 -5.77
N MET A 73 11.94 0.51 -6.67
CA MET A 73 10.58 0.00 -6.46
C MET A 73 10.48 -0.85 -5.20
N LYS A 74 11.42 -1.78 -5.00
CA LYS A 74 11.46 -2.66 -3.82
C LYS A 74 11.64 -1.89 -2.52
N ASN A 75 12.49 -0.86 -2.52
CA ASN A 75 12.67 -0.01 -1.36
C ASN A 75 11.42 0.82 -1.07
N ARG A 76 10.85 1.47 -2.08
CA ARG A 76 9.64 2.30 -1.95
C ARG A 76 8.43 1.49 -1.46
N TYR A 77 8.27 0.25 -1.93
CA TYR A 77 7.26 -0.68 -1.42
C TYR A 77 7.42 -0.97 0.06
N LYS A 78 8.65 -1.31 0.50
CA LYS A 78 8.94 -1.61 1.92
C LYS A 78 8.69 -0.42 2.83
N GLU A 79 9.13 0.76 2.40
CA GLU A 79 8.87 2.02 3.12
C GLU A 79 7.37 2.26 3.28
N GLU A 80 6.57 1.98 2.24
CA GLU A 80 5.12 2.16 2.31
C GLU A 80 4.46 1.18 3.27
N ILE A 81 4.83 -0.10 3.22
CA ILE A 81 4.36 -1.11 4.18
C ILE A 81 4.70 -0.68 5.62
N GLU A 82 5.93 -0.25 5.88
CA GLU A 82 6.34 0.22 7.20
C GLU A 82 5.48 1.41 7.64
N ARG A 83 5.31 2.42 6.77
CA ARG A 83 4.48 3.60 7.05
C ARG A 83 3.04 3.24 7.38
N ILE A 84 2.44 2.27 6.68
CA ILE A 84 1.09 1.78 6.99
C ILE A 84 1.07 1.16 8.39
N LEU A 85 1.99 0.24 8.68
CA LEU A 85 2.00 -0.50 9.95
C LEU A 85 2.23 0.40 11.17
N ILE A 86 3.11 1.40 11.05
CA ILE A 86 3.41 2.34 12.14
C ILE A 86 2.48 3.56 12.19
N GLY A 87 1.46 3.63 11.34
CA GLY A 87 0.47 4.71 11.33
C GLY A 87 0.95 6.05 10.76
N LYS A 88 1.96 6.03 9.88
CA LYS A 88 2.50 7.20 9.16
C LYS A 88 1.98 7.33 7.73
N ASN A 89 0.93 6.58 7.36
CA ASN A 89 0.18 6.81 6.13
C ASN A 89 -1.16 7.51 6.45
N PRO A 90 -1.24 8.85 6.32
CA PRO A 90 -2.42 9.62 6.73
C PRO A 90 -3.69 9.29 5.96
N GLU A 91 -3.58 8.82 4.71
CA GLU A 91 -4.75 8.44 3.91
C GLU A 91 -5.37 7.14 4.41
N ILE A 92 -4.56 6.20 4.90
CA ILE A 92 -5.03 4.97 5.54
C ILE A 92 -5.71 5.26 6.87
N GLU A 93 -5.12 6.13 7.69
CA GLU A 93 -5.73 6.55 8.96
C GLU A 93 -7.09 7.20 8.74
N LYS A 94 -7.17 8.13 7.79
CA LYS A 94 -8.42 8.79 7.41
C LYS A 94 -9.45 7.80 6.86
N ARG A 95 -9.00 6.79 6.12
CA ARG A 95 -9.88 5.75 5.58
C ARG A 95 -10.45 4.85 6.67
N HIS A 96 -9.67 4.52 7.71
CA HIS A 96 -10.16 3.82 8.89
C HIS A 96 -11.25 4.63 9.60
N SER A 97 -10.99 5.90 9.91
CA SER A 97 -11.98 6.76 10.58
C SER A 97 -13.29 6.81 9.78
N ARG A 98 -13.21 7.03 8.45
CA ARG A 98 -14.39 6.99 7.58
C ARG A 98 -15.10 5.65 7.58
N TYR A 99 -14.36 4.54 7.61
CA TYR A 99 -14.97 3.22 7.66
C TYR A 99 -15.78 3.01 8.94
N VAL A 100 -15.24 3.45 10.08
CA VAL A 100 -15.87 3.33 11.40
C VAL A 100 -17.06 4.29 11.56
N ASP A 101 -16.93 5.52 11.05
CA ASP A 101 -17.95 6.58 11.19
C ASP A 101 -19.19 6.32 10.32
N TYR A 102 -18.97 5.80 9.11
CA TYR A 102 -20.03 5.59 8.12
C TYR A 102 -20.39 4.11 7.92
N GLY A 103 -19.88 3.21 8.77
CA GLY A 103 -19.98 1.77 8.61
C GLY A 103 -20.77 0.98 9.63
#